data_AF-A0A257GTK4-F1
#
_entry.id   AF-A0A257GTK4-F1
#
_cell.length_a   1.000
_cell.length_b   1.000
_cell.length_c   1.000
_cell.angle_alpha   90.00
_cell.angle_beta   90.00
_cell.angle_gamma   90.00
#
_symmetry.space_group_name_H-M   'P 1'
#
loop_
_entity.id
_entity.type
_entity.pdbx_description
1 polymer ?
#
loop_
_entity_poly.entity_id
_entity_poly.type
_entity_poly.pdbx_seq_one_letter_code
_entity_poly.pdbx_strand_id
1 'polypeptide(L)'
;ASTEESEENCAVMAANQLMAYLENGHIVNSVNFPAVSMGRTAGTTRITFSNDNVSGVLGHVLSVLADNKVNVIDMINKSRGELAFNIIDVESLPGDEVVAAIEAVAHVIRVRVIR
;
A
#
# COMPACT_ATOMS: atom_id res chain seq x y z
N ALA A 1 -29.85 3.87 15.16
CA ALA A 1 -28.67 3.00 15.22
C ALA A 1 -27.84 3.43 16.43
N SER A 2 -28.08 2.81 17.58
CA SER A 2 -27.38 3.09 18.85
C SER A 2 -27.77 1.97 19.83
N THR A 3 -27.23 0.77 19.62
CA THR A 3 -27.27 -0.32 20.60
C THR A 3 -25.86 -0.62 21.04
N GLU A 4 -25.67 -1.07 22.27
CA GLU A 4 -24.35 -1.47 22.80
C GLU A 4 -23.67 -2.49 21.88
N GLU A 5 -24.45 -3.43 21.34
CA GLU A 5 -24.01 -4.40 20.32
C GLU A 5 -23.56 -3.74 19.01
N SER A 6 -24.19 -2.64 18.58
CA SER A 6 -23.75 -1.90 17.38
C SER A 6 -22.43 -1.18 17.63
N GLU A 7 -22.21 -0.63 18.83
CA GLU A 7 -20.98 0.07 19.20
C GLU A 7 -19.80 -0.90 19.30
N GLU A 8 -20.01 -2.07 19.92
CA GLU A 8 -18.99 -3.13 20.00
C GLU A 8 -18.59 -3.63 18.61
N ASN A 9 -19.57 -3.90 17.74
CA ASN A 9 -19.31 -4.29 16.36
C ASN A 9 -18.54 -3.23 15.57
N CYS A 10 -18.86 -1.94 15.77
CA CYS A 10 -18.11 -0.84 15.14
C CYS A 10 -16.66 -0.79 15.63
N ALA A 11 -16.41 -0.96 16.92
CA ALA A 11 -15.06 -0.95 17.49
C ALA A 11 -14.22 -2.12 16.95
N VAL A 12 -14.77 -3.33 16.93
CA VAL A 12 -14.11 -4.52 16.37
C VAL A 12 -13.82 -4.34 14.88
N MET A 13 -14.78 -3.81 14.12
CA MET A 13 -14.59 -3.52 12.70
C MET A 13 -13.44 -2.54 12.46
N ALA A 14 -13.38 -1.43 13.21
CA ALA A 14 -12.32 -0.43 13.07
C ALA A 14 -10.94 -1.01 13.42
N ALA A 15 -10.85 -1.80 14.49
CA ALA A 15 -9.61 -2.49 14.87
C ALA A 15 -9.14 -3.46 13.78
N ASN A 16 -10.06 -4.25 13.21
CA ASN A 16 -9.75 -5.18 12.12
C ASN A 16 -9.27 -4.47 10.86
N GLN A 17 -9.89 -3.34 10.50
CA GLN A 17 -9.45 -2.53 9.35
C GLN A 17 -8.05 -1.93 9.56
N LEU A 18 -7.75 -1.50 10.79
CA LEU A 18 -6.43 -0.99 11.14
C LEU A 18 -5.37 -2.09 11.10
N MET A 19 -5.66 -3.27 11.63
CA MET A 19 -4.77 -4.44 11.53
C MET A 19 -4.53 -4.82 10.07
N ALA A 20 -5.58 -4.89 9.25
CA ALA A 20 -5.46 -5.20 7.82
C ALA A 20 -4.56 -4.20 7.07
N TYR A 21 -4.65 -2.91 7.39
CA TYR A 21 -3.77 -1.88 6.84
C TYR A 21 -2.33 -2.00 7.34
N LEU A 22 -2.12 -2.24 8.63
CA LEU A 22 -0.79 -2.30 9.22
C LEU A 22 -0.03 -3.54 8.76
N GLU A 23 -0.69 -4.70 8.73
CA GLU A 23 -0.07 -6.00 8.46
C GLU A 23 -0.04 -6.37 6.97
N ASN A 24 -0.97 -5.85 6.17
CA ASN A 24 -1.11 -6.27 4.77
C ASN A 24 -1.21 -5.12 3.77
N GLY A 25 -1.29 -3.88 4.25
CA GLY A 25 -1.53 -2.72 3.40
C GLY A 25 -2.96 -2.64 2.85
N HIS A 26 -3.88 -3.48 3.35
CA HIS A 26 -5.25 -3.47 2.88
C HIS A 26 -5.98 -2.23 3.38
N ILE A 27 -6.65 -1.53 2.48
CA ILE A 27 -7.53 -0.41 2.81
C ILE A 27 -8.95 -0.86 2.55
N VAL A 28 -9.71 -1.01 3.63
CA VAL A 28 -11.10 -1.47 3.61
C VAL A 28 -11.96 -0.40 4.28
N ASN A 29 -13.07 -0.02 3.63
CA ASN A 29 -14.03 0.98 4.12
C ASN A 29 -13.42 2.34 4.53
N SER A 30 -12.29 2.73 3.95
CA SER A 30 -11.75 4.06 4.17
C SER A 30 -12.66 5.13 3.56
N VAL A 31 -12.85 6.22 4.27
CA VAL A 31 -13.62 7.38 3.79
C VAL A 31 -12.82 8.29 2.85
N ASN A 32 -11.48 8.19 2.86
CA ASN A 32 -10.59 9.11 2.15
C ASN A 32 -9.53 8.44 1.27
N PHE A 33 -9.38 7.12 1.33
CA PHE A 33 -8.49 6.34 0.44
C PHE A 33 -9.28 5.42 -0.49
N PRO A 34 -8.67 4.98 -1.61
CA PRO A 34 -9.22 3.91 -2.43
C PRO A 34 -9.31 2.60 -1.65
N ALA A 35 -10.37 1.83 -1.88
CA ALA A 35 -10.44 0.46 -1.38
C ALA A 35 -9.47 -0.42 -2.18
N VAL A 36 -8.54 -1.07 -1.48
CA VAL A 36 -7.48 -1.88 -2.09
C VAL A 36 -7.14 -3.06 -1.21
N SER A 37 -7.10 -4.24 -1.82
CA SER A 37 -6.71 -5.48 -1.18
C SER A 37 -6.03 -6.37 -2.21
N MET A 38 -4.96 -7.03 -1.79
CA MET A 38 -4.18 -7.97 -2.59
C MET A 38 -3.73 -9.09 -1.65
N GLY A 39 -3.97 -10.34 -2.04
CA GLY A 39 -3.43 -11.49 -1.32
C GLY A 39 -1.91 -11.39 -1.21
N ARG A 40 -1.31 -12.00 -0.19
CA ARG A 40 0.16 -12.06 -0.08
C ARG A 40 0.70 -13.20 -0.92
N THR A 41 1.72 -12.91 -1.72
CA THR A 41 2.48 -13.97 -2.37
C THR A 41 3.52 -14.53 -1.40
N ALA A 42 3.51 -15.85 -1.20
CA ALA A 42 4.44 -16.51 -0.27
C ALA A 42 5.90 -16.24 -0.66
N GLY A 43 6.75 -15.94 0.33
CA GLY A 43 8.17 -15.68 0.12
C GLY A 43 8.51 -14.28 -0.42
N THR A 44 7.53 -13.37 -0.51
CA THR A 44 7.75 -11.99 -0.97
C THR A 44 7.82 -10.98 0.17
N THR A 45 8.39 -9.81 -0.11
CA THR A 45 8.28 -8.63 0.75
C THR A 45 7.31 -7.64 0.13
N ARG A 46 6.46 -7.00 0.95
CA ARG A 46 5.44 -6.07 0.47
C ARG A 46 5.89 -4.63 0.63
N ILE A 47 5.85 -3.87 -0.45
CA ILE A 47 5.99 -2.42 -0.46
C ILE A 47 4.60 -1.84 -0.68
N THR A 48 4.22 -0.85 0.12
CA THR A 48 3.05 -0.03 -0.15
C THR A 48 3.45 1.42 -0.27
N PHE A 49 2.79 2.15 -1.16
CA PHE A 49 2.97 3.59 -1.20
C PHE A 49 1.70 4.32 -1.65
N SER A 50 1.51 5.50 -1.07
CA SER A 50 0.51 6.47 -1.49
C SER A 50 1.15 7.57 -2.31
N ASN A 51 0.44 8.06 -3.32
CA ASN A 51 0.90 9.15 -4.17
C ASN A 51 -0.27 10.01 -4.66
N ASP A 52 0.03 11.22 -5.14
CA ASP A 52 -0.96 12.02 -5.87
C ASP A 52 -1.39 11.26 -7.13
N ASN A 53 -2.66 11.30 -7.48
CA ASN A 53 -3.24 10.61 -8.64
C ASN A 53 -2.92 11.34 -9.96
N VAL A 54 -1.64 11.46 -10.28
CA VAL A 54 -1.12 12.05 -11.52
C VAL A 54 -0.36 11.01 -12.35
N SER A 55 -0.31 11.23 -13.66
CA SER A 55 0.30 10.28 -14.59
C SER A 55 1.81 10.10 -14.35
N GLY A 56 2.29 8.87 -14.53
CA GLY A 56 3.73 8.54 -14.54
C GLY A 56 4.32 8.11 -13.21
N VAL A 57 3.71 8.44 -12.06
CA VAL A 57 4.28 8.13 -10.74
C VAL A 57 4.55 6.64 -10.56
N LEU A 58 3.56 5.78 -10.84
CA LEU A 58 3.74 4.33 -10.76
C LEU A 58 4.86 3.84 -11.69
N GLY A 59 4.96 4.39 -12.90
CA GLY A 59 6.01 4.05 -13.84
C GLY A 59 7.39 4.37 -13.29
N HIS A 60 7.59 5.56 -12.72
CA HIS A 60 8.87 5.96 -12.11
C HIS A 60 9.25 5.05 -10.93
N VAL A 61 8.29 4.68 -10.07
CA VAL A 61 8.55 3.75 -8.97
C VAL A 61 8.97 2.37 -9.49
N LEU A 62 8.31 1.86 -10.52
CA LEU A 62 8.69 0.59 -11.16
C LEU A 62 10.07 0.68 -11.82
N SER A 63 10.43 1.82 -12.41
CA SER A 63 11.79 2.05 -12.93
C SER A 63 12.84 2.01 -11.82
N VAL A 64 12.60 2.63 -10.66
CA VAL A 64 13.50 2.55 -9.50
C VAL A 64 13.73 1.10 -9.07
N LEU A 65 12.66 0.29 -9.00
CA LEU A 65 12.78 -1.13 -8.67
C LEU A 65 13.60 -1.88 -9.75
N ALA A 66 13.32 -1.64 -11.03
CA ALA A 66 14.01 -2.29 -12.14
C ALA A 66 15.52 -1.94 -12.20
N ASP A 67 15.87 -0.66 -12.01
CA ASP A 67 17.25 -0.19 -12.02
C ASP A 67 18.08 -0.80 -10.87
N ASN A 68 17.42 -1.09 -9.75
CA ASN A 68 18.01 -1.78 -8.60
C ASN A 68 17.83 -3.31 -8.64
N LYS A 69 17.36 -3.87 -9.76
CA LYS A 69 17.18 -5.32 -9.97
C LYS A 69 16.25 -5.97 -8.94
N VAL A 70 15.26 -5.23 -8.45
CA VAL A 70 14.21 -5.76 -7.56
C VAL A 70 13.06 -6.26 -8.41
N ASN A 71 12.86 -7.58 -8.44
CA ASN A 71 11.80 -8.21 -9.21
C ASN A 71 10.42 -8.05 -8.54
N VAL A 72 9.42 -7.61 -9.31
CA VAL A 72 8.03 -7.48 -8.87
C VAL A 72 7.28 -8.77 -9.17
N ILE A 73 6.60 -9.31 -8.16
CA ILE A 73 5.89 -10.59 -8.23
C ILE A 73 4.39 -10.40 -8.43
N ASP A 74 3.78 -9.48 -7.68
CA ASP A 74 2.38 -9.10 -7.83
C ASP A 74 2.21 -7.63 -7.47
N MET A 75 1.22 -6.96 -8.04
CA MET A 75 0.94 -5.57 -7.71
C MET A 75 -0.50 -5.17 -8.00
N ILE A 76 -0.99 -4.21 -7.22
CA ILE A 76 -2.26 -3.52 -7.47
C ILE A 76 -2.09 -2.02 -7.24
N ASN A 77 -2.66 -1.24 -8.16
CA ASN A 77 -2.83 0.19 -8.04
C ASN A 77 -4.34 0.51 -8.05
N LYS A 78 -4.78 1.34 -7.11
CA LYS A 78 -6.13 1.91 -7.09
C LYS A 78 -6.06 3.39 -6.77
N SER A 79 -6.99 4.16 -7.30
CA SER A 79 -7.10 5.59 -7.04
C SER A 79 -8.51 6.00 -6.63
N ARG A 80 -8.59 7.12 -5.90
CA ARG A 80 -9.82 7.77 -5.46
C ARG A 80 -9.58 9.27 -5.37
N GLY A 81 -10.24 10.03 -6.24
CA GLY A 81 -10.02 11.47 -6.36
C GLY A 81 -8.54 11.75 -6.64
N GLU A 82 -7.94 12.58 -5.80
CA GLU A 82 -6.55 13.04 -5.94
C GLU A 82 -5.51 12.06 -5.39
N LEU A 83 -5.91 10.92 -4.82
CA LEU A 83 -4.98 9.95 -4.20
C LEU A 83 -4.97 8.62 -4.93
N ALA A 84 -3.79 8.03 -5.05
CA ALA A 84 -3.58 6.64 -5.42
C ALA A 84 -2.88 5.88 -4.27
N PHE A 85 -3.18 4.59 -4.17
CA PHE A 85 -2.52 3.67 -3.27
C PHE A 85 -2.11 2.41 -4.02
N ASN A 86 -0.90 1.96 -3.71
CA ASN A 86 -0.23 0.88 -4.39
C ASN A 86 0.19 -0.17 -3.38
N ILE A 87 0.01 -1.43 -3.76
CA ILE A 87 0.60 -2.58 -3.07
C ILE A 87 1.45 -3.32 -4.10
N ILE A 88 2.71 -3.58 -3.78
CA ILE A 88 3.67 -4.27 -4.63
C ILE A 88 4.34 -5.36 -3.80
N ASP A 89 4.20 -6.61 -4.20
CA ASP A 89 4.98 -7.73 -3.67
C ASP A 89 6.24 -7.88 -4.51
N VAL A 90 7.41 -7.89 -3.86
CA VAL A 90 8.72 -8.05 -4.49
C VAL A 90 9.42 -9.30 -3.98
N GLU A 91 10.27 -9.90 -4.80
CA GLU A 91 10.86 -11.22 -4.51
C GLU A 91 11.73 -11.27 -3.24
N SER A 92 12.29 -10.14 -2.84
CA SER A 92 13.18 -10.04 -1.68
C SER A 92 13.08 -8.66 -1.04
N LEU A 93 13.60 -8.52 0.18
CA LEU A 93 13.64 -7.25 0.90
C LEU A 93 14.48 -6.24 0.10
N PRO A 94 13.90 -5.12 -0.38
CA PRO A 94 14.67 -4.06 -1.01
C PRO A 94 15.65 -3.44 -0.01
N GLY A 95 16.82 -3.02 -0.49
CA GLY A 95 17.77 -2.24 0.32
C GLY A 95 17.19 -0.89 0.72
N ASP A 96 17.71 -0.32 1.81
CA ASP A 96 17.24 0.97 2.35
C ASP A 96 17.40 2.09 1.31
N GLU A 97 18.42 2.02 0.45
CA GLU A 97 18.64 2.94 -0.66
C GLU A 97 17.53 2.89 -1.72
N VAL A 98 16.95 1.70 -1.96
CA VAL A 98 15.85 1.54 -2.91
C VAL A 98 14.58 2.15 -2.33
N VAL A 99 14.31 1.93 -1.04
CA VAL A 99 13.17 2.53 -0.35
C VAL A 99 13.28 4.06 -0.37
N ALA A 100 14.46 4.60 -0.05
CA ALA A 100 14.72 6.04 -0.09
C ALA A 100 14.57 6.61 -1.52
N ALA A 101 14.98 5.87 -2.55
CA ALA A 101 14.80 6.28 -3.94
C ALA A 101 13.32 6.33 -4.34
N ILE A 102 12.49 5.39 -3.87
CA ILE A 102 11.03 5.42 -4.07
C ILE A 102 10.42 6.63 -3.35
N GLU A 103 10.81 6.90 -2.11
CA GLU A 103 10.35 8.06 -1.35
C GLU A 103 10.71 9.39 -2.02
N ALA A 104 11.82 9.44 -2.76
CA ALA A 104 12.27 10.62 -3.50
C ALA A 104 11.53 10.82 -4.85
N VAL A 105 10.73 9.85 -5.32
CA VAL A 105 9.95 10.01 -6.56
C VAL A 105 8.92 11.12 -6.36
N ALA A 106 8.90 12.09 -7.26
CA ALA A 106 7.94 13.19 -7.23
C ALA A 106 6.50 12.66 -7.12
N HIS A 107 5.69 13.30 -6.27
CA HIS A 107 4.31 12.94 -5.91
C HIS A 107 4.13 11.69 -5.06
N VAL A 108 5.19 10.95 -4.70
CA VAL A 108 5.11 9.93 -3.65
C VAL A 108 4.96 10.63 -2.30
N ILE A 109 3.93 10.23 -1.54
CA ILE A 109 3.57 10.85 -0.26
C ILE A 109 4.14 10.04 0.90
N ARG A 110 4.08 8.71 0.81
CA ARG A 110 4.53 7.81 1.88
C ARG A 110 4.81 6.43 1.31
N VAL A 111 5.92 5.83 1.75
CA VAL A 111 6.29 4.45 1.47
C VAL A 111 6.28 3.64 2.78
N ARG A 112 5.94 2.36 2.71
CA ARG A 112 6.07 1.41 3.82
C ARG A 112 6.52 0.06 3.27
N VAL A 113 7.45 -0.56 3.99
CA VAL A 113 7.83 -1.97 3.77
C VAL A 113 7.19 -2.82 4.85
N ILE A 114 6.48 -3.87 4.45
CA ILE A 114 5.74 -4.79 5.30
C ILE A 114 6.31 -6.20 5.08
N ARG A 115 6.74 -6.82 6.18
CA ARG A 115 7.27 -8.18 6.19
C ARG A 115 6.13 -9.17 6.37
#